data_AF-A0A7S0JBT1-F1
#
_entry.id   AF-A0A7S0JBT1-F1
#
_cell.length_a   1.000
_cell.length_b   1.000
_cell.length_c   1.000
_cell.angle_alpha   90.00
_cell.angle_beta   90.00
_cell.angle_gamma   90.00
#
_symmetry.space_group_name_H-M   'P 1'
#
loop_
_entity.id
_entity.type
_entity.pdbx_description
1 polymer ?
#
loop_
_entity_poly.entity_id
_entity_poly.type
_entity_poly.pdbx_seq_one_letter_code
_entity_poly.pdbx_strand_id
1 'polypeptide(L)'
;TAMLAQASQRASRLGGAAHYRVHHRCLSEVCIVAAARTPIGGFNGSLSSLPASKLGAVAIKGALRRARVPAEAVEQVWMGNVLSAAIGQAPARQAAMEAGLPESACCTTINKVCSSGMK
;
A
#
# COMPACT_ATOMS: atom_id res chain seq x y z
N THR A 1 -0.92 -4.57 -4.14
CA THR A 1 0.10 -3.51 -4.30
C THR A 1 0.09 -2.70 -3.02
N ALA A 2 1.14 -2.80 -2.20
CA ALA A 2 1.24 -2.01 -0.97
C ALA A 2 2.07 -0.76 -1.30
N MET A 3 1.47 0.41 -1.15
CA MET A 3 2.06 1.71 -1.48
C MET A 3 2.15 2.49 -0.16
N LEU A 4 3.36 2.56 0.39
CA LEU A 4 3.67 3.36 1.58
C LEU A 4 4.35 4.64 1.11
N ALA A 5 3.80 5.79 1.48
CA ALA A 5 4.33 7.09 1.07
C ALA A 5 4.21 8.08 2.22
N GLN A 6 5.35 8.60 2.70
CA GLN A 6 5.53 9.98 3.15
C GLN A 6 7.00 10.23 3.55
N ALA A 7 7.65 11.19 2.89
CA ALA A 7 8.88 11.84 3.36
C ALA A 7 8.91 13.28 2.82
N SER A 8 8.90 14.26 3.72
CA SER A 8 8.83 15.70 3.43
C SER A 8 10.24 16.32 3.43
N GLN A 9 10.68 16.93 2.33
CA GLN A 9 11.92 17.72 2.29
C GLN A 9 11.66 19.13 1.73
N ARG A 10 11.99 20.15 2.54
CA ARG A 10 11.89 21.59 2.22
C ARG A 10 12.99 22.02 1.26
N ALA A 11 12.64 22.79 0.23
CA ALA A 11 13.60 23.64 -0.48
C ALA A 11 13.00 25.01 -0.84
N SER A 12 13.72 26.06 -0.46
CA SER A 12 13.35 27.48 -0.56
C SER A 12 14.13 28.22 -1.65
N ARG A 13 13.54 29.32 -2.19
CA ARG A 13 14.13 30.43 -2.99
C ARG A 13 14.33 30.15 -4.50
N LEU A 14 14.16 31.04 -5.49
CA LEU A 14 13.65 32.43 -5.69
C LEU A 14 13.53 32.65 -7.24
N GLY A 15 12.60 33.51 -7.70
CA GLY A 15 12.83 34.44 -8.84
C GLY A 15 12.40 34.09 -10.28
N GLY A 16 11.40 34.82 -10.81
CA GLY A 16 11.43 35.43 -12.17
C GLY A 16 10.76 34.72 -13.37
N ALA A 17 9.94 35.48 -14.10
CA ALA A 17 9.33 35.26 -15.43
C ALA A 17 7.97 34.51 -15.49
N ALA A 18 6.99 35.21 -16.09
CA ALA A 18 5.60 34.81 -16.27
C ALA A 18 5.46 33.65 -17.28
N HIS A 19 5.59 32.43 -16.77
CA HIS A 19 4.94 31.26 -17.33
C HIS A 19 3.73 30.96 -16.43
N TYR A 20 2.62 30.49 -17.00
CA TYR A 20 1.56 29.83 -16.21
C TYR A 20 2.13 28.50 -15.67
N ARG A 21 3.05 28.58 -14.69
CA ARG A 21 3.40 27.46 -13.83
C ARG A 21 2.21 27.31 -12.91
N VAL A 22 1.50 26.19 -13.03
CA VAL A 22 0.66 25.70 -11.95
C VAL A 22 1.54 25.71 -10.71
N HIS A 23 1.34 26.68 -9.83
CA HIS A 23 2.06 26.80 -8.58
C HIS A 23 1.57 25.64 -7.70
N HIS A 24 2.14 24.45 -7.88
CA HIS A 24 1.99 23.30 -6.98
C HIS A 24 2.69 23.54 -5.63
N ARG A 25 2.80 24.78 -5.17
CA ARG A 25 3.34 25.10 -3.84
C ARG A 25 2.22 25.02 -2.81
N CYS A 26 1.65 23.84 -2.60
CA CYS A 26 0.87 23.56 -1.38
C CYS A 26 0.50 22.07 -1.17
N LEU A 27 1.05 21.12 -1.92
CA LEU A 27 0.86 19.70 -1.62
C LEU A 27 2.23 19.11 -1.33
N SER A 28 2.34 18.42 -0.20
CA SER A 28 3.47 17.54 0.03
C SER A 28 3.53 16.55 -1.13
N GLU A 29 4.69 16.44 -1.76
CA GLU A 29 4.89 15.48 -2.84
C GLU A 29 4.72 14.06 -2.29
N VAL A 30 3.99 13.22 -3.02
CA VAL A 30 3.75 11.82 -2.66
C VAL A 30 4.62 10.95 -3.56
N CYS A 31 5.52 10.19 -2.94
CA CYS A 31 6.50 9.36 -3.66
C CYS A 31 6.25 7.87 -3.40
N ILE A 32 6.45 7.04 -4.43
CA ILE A 32 6.46 5.57 -4.30
C ILE A 32 7.87 5.12 -3.95
N VAL A 33 8.09 4.67 -2.72
CA VAL A 33 9.42 4.22 -2.27
C VAL A 33 9.73 2.76 -2.63
N ALA A 34 8.70 1.92 -2.79
CA ALA A 34 8.85 0.54 -3.26
C ALA A 34 7.54 -0.03 -3.80
N ALA A 35 7.66 -1.10 -4.60
CA ALA A 35 6.54 -1.92 -5.01
C ALA A 35 6.92 -3.41 -5.02
N ALA A 36 5.96 -4.24 -4.61
CA ALA A 36 6.05 -5.70 -4.67
C ALA A 36 4.67 -6.32 -4.94
N ARG A 37 4.69 -7.51 -5.54
CA ARG A 37 3.51 -8.34 -5.76
C ARG A 37 3.88 -9.81 -5.63
N THR A 38 2.89 -10.65 -5.33
CA THR A 38 3.00 -12.10 -5.44
C THR A 38 2.91 -12.52 -6.92
N PRO A 39 3.30 -13.76 -7.27
CA PRO A 39 2.88 -14.40 -8.51
C PRO A 39 1.35 -14.43 -8.63
N ILE A 40 0.85 -14.51 -9.86
CA ILE A 40 -0.58 -14.66 -10.14
C ILE A 40 -0.84 -16.16 -10.32
N GLY A 41 -1.73 -16.71 -9.50
CA GLY A 41 -2.15 -18.11 -9.60
C GLY A 41 -3.34 -18.29 -10.54
N GLY A 42 -3.45 -19.46 -11.16
CA GLY A 42 -4.66 -19.88 -11.85
C GLY A 42 -5.79 -20.23 -10.86
N PHE A 43 -7.04 -20.14 -11.31
CA PHE A 43 -8.19 -20.60 -10.53
C PHE A 43 -8.03 -22.09 -10.16
N ASN A 44 -8.24 -22.44 -8.89
CA ASN A 44 -7.93 -23.75 -8.34
C ASN A 44 -6.49 -24.26 -8.59
N GLY A 45 -5.53 -23.35 -8.79
CA GLY A 45 -4.12 -23.67 -9.00
C GLY A 45 -3.30 -23.81 -7.71
N SER A 46 -1.99 -23.65 -7.83
CA SER A 46 -1.02 -23.86 -6.74
C SER A 46 -1.16 -22.91 -5.54
N LEU A 47 -1.82 -21.77 -5.70
CA LEU A 47 -2.07 -20.79 -4.63
C LEU A 47 -3.47 -20.92 -4.00
N SER A 48 -4.28 -21.89 -4.43
CA SER A 48 -5.70 -22.03 -4.05
C SER A 48 -5.93 -22.29 -2.55
N SER A 49 -4.96 -22.88 -1.85
CA SER A 49 -5.03 -23.13 -0.41
C SER A 49 -4.73 -21.90 0.45
N LEU A 50 -4.28 -20.80 -0.15
CA LEU A 50 -3.90 -19.58 0.57
C LEU A 50 -5.00 -18.52 0.46
N PRO A 51 -5.56 -18.01 1.57
CA PRO A 51 -6.52 -16.93 1.50
C PRO A 51 -5.85 -15.62 1.09
N ALA A 52 -6.64 -14.70 0.53
CA ALA A 52 -6.15 -13.45 -0.04
C ALA A 52 -5.36 -12.59 0.97
N SER A 53 -5.71 -12.63 2.26
CA SER A 53 -5.00 -11.93 3.33
C SER A 53 -3.55 -12.43 3.50
N LYS A 54 -3.30 -13.74 3.40
CA LYS A 54 -1.94 -14.32 3.42
C LYS A 54 -1.09 -13.80 2.27
N LEU A 55 -1.65 -13.80 1.06
CA LEU A 55 -0.97 -13.29 -0.13
C LEU A 55 -0.69 -11.79 -0.01
N GLY A 56 -1.64 -11.04 0.57
CA GLY A 56 -1.47 -9.63 0.93
C GLY A 56 -0.29 -9.40 1.88
N ALA A 57 -0.20 -10.21 2.95
CA ALA A 57 0.90 -10.13 3.91
C ALA A 57 2.27 -10.34 3.25
N VAL A 58 2.39 -11.34 2.36
CA VAL A 58 3.62 -11.60 1.59
C VAL A 58 3.99 -10.40 0.72
N ALA A 59 3.00 -9.78 0.07
CA ALA A 59 3.24 -8.59 -0.75
C ALA A 59 3.70 -7.39 0.09
N ILE A 60 3.11 -7.16 1.26
CA ILE A 60 3.50 -6.09 2.19
C ILE A 60 4.94 -6.31 2.68
N LYS A 61 5.28 -7.52 3.16
CA LYS A 61 6.66 -7.86 3.57
C LYS A 61 7.67 -7.63 2.44
N GLY A 62 7.31 -8.03 1.22
CA GLY A 62 8.15 -7.82 0.04
C GLY A 62 8.39 -6.33 -0.26
N ALA A 63 7.37 -5.49 -0.10
CA ALA A 63 7.47 -4.05 -0.31
C ALA A 63 8.32 -3.38 0.77
N LEU A 64 8.09 -3.68 2.06
CA LEU A 64 8.87 -3.15 3.19
C LEU A 64 10.36 -3.50 3.06
N ARG A 65 10.67 -4.76 2.73
CA ARG A 65 12.05 -5.21 2.53
C ARG A 65 12.77 -4.44 1.42
N ARG A 66 12.06 -4.14 0.32
CA ARG A 66 12.61 -3.35 -0.80
C ARG A 66 12.77 -1.87 -0.44
N ALA A 67 11.80 -1.32 0.28
CA ALA A 67 11.80 0.07 0.74
C ALA A 67 12.88 0.33 1.81
N ARG A 68 13.31 -0.71 2.54
CA ARG A 68 14.18 -0.60 3.73
C ARG A 68 13.59 0.35 4.78
N VAL A 69 12.27 0.30 4.93
CA VAL A 69 11.50 1.10 5.89
C VAL A 69 11.14 0.19 7.08
N PRO A 70 11.34 0.65 8.34
CA PRO A 70 10.92 -0.10 9.52
C PRO A 70 9.39 -0.27 9.54
N ALA A 71 8.91 -1.41 10.03
CA ALA A 71 7.48 -1.71 10.09
C ALA A 71 6.72 -0.71 10.97
N GLU A 72 7.38 -0.18 11.98
CA GLU A 72 6.87 0.78 12.95
C GLU A 72 6.57 2.15 12.33
N ALA A 73 7.20 2.49 11.19
CA ALA A 73 6.92 3.73 10.46
C ALA A 73 5.65 3.65 9.60
N VAL A 74 5.00 2.47 9.54
CA VAL A 74 3.75 2.31 8.79
C VAL A 74 2.58 2.78 9.64
N GLU A 75 1.95 3.87 9.22
CA GLU A 75 0.78 4.44 9.90
C GLU A 75 -0.54 3.91 9.35
N GLN A 76 -0.57 3.51 8.08
CA GLN A 76 -1.78 3.16 7.35
C GLN A 76 -1.55 2.01 6.36
N VAL A 77 -2.55 1.12 6.27
CA VAL A 77 -2.61 0.02 5.31
C VAL A 77 -3.95 0.06 4.58
N TRP A 78 -3.88 0.27 3.28
CA TRP A 78 -5.01 0.17 2.37
C TRP A 78 -4.86 -1.10 1.55
N MET A 79 -5.84 -2.00 1.63
CA MET A 79 -5.83 -3.25 0.86
C MET A 79 -7.13 -3.39 0.07
N GLY A 80 -7.00 -3.51 -1.25
CA GLY A 80 -8.12 -3.86 -2.11
C GLY A 80 -8.50 -5.33 -1.99
N ASN A 81 -9.78 -5.62 -1.72
CA ASN A 81 -10.33 -6.97 -1.75
C ASN A 81 -11.81 -6.95 -2.20
N VAL A 82 -12.14 -7.75 -3.22
CA VAL A 82 -13.49 -7.77 -3.82
C VAL A 82 -14.35 -8.88 -3.22
N LEU A 83 -13.83 -10.11 -3.22
CA LEU A 83 -14.53 -11.28 -2.72
C LEU A 83 -14.00 -11.62 -1.32
N SER A 84 -14.81 -11.40 -0.29
CA SER A 84 -14.44 -11.62 1.11
C SER A 84 -14.97 -12.93 1.69
N ALA A 85 -15.60 -13.78 0.87
CA ALA A 85 -16.08 -15.09 1.33
C ALA A 85 -14.92 -15.98 1.80
N ALA A 86 -15.11 -16.67 2.92
CA ALA A 86 -14.16 -17.64 3.48
C ALA A 86 -12.75 -17.10 3.84
N ILE A 87 -12.55 -15.79 3.95
CA ILE A 87 -11.25 -15.18 4.34
C ILE A 87 -11.32 -14.37 5.65
N GLY A 88 -12.42 -14.49 6.40
CA GLY A 88 -12.62 -13.78 7.67
C GLY A 88 -12.91 -12.29 7.53
N GLN A 89 -12.93 -11.58 8.66
CA GLN A 89 -13.24 -10.15 8.74
C GLN A 89 -12.00 -9.28 8.57
N ALA A 90 -12.16 -8.07 8.04
CA ALA A 90 -11.10 -7.08 7.84
C ALA A 90 -9.80 -7.66 7.19
N PRO A 91 -9.85 -8.13 5.92
CA PRO A 91 -8.70 -8.70 5.22
C PRO A 91 -7.43 -7.83 5.27
N ALA A 92 -7.56 -6.51 5.20
CA ALA A 92 -6.44 -5.57 5.35
C ALA A 92 -5.73 -5.71 6.71
N ARG A 93 -6.49 -5.83 7.81
CA ARG A 93 -5.94 -5.97 9.16
C ARG A 93 -5.24 -7.32 9.33
N GLN A 94 -5.84 -8.40 8.82
CA GLN A 94 -5.20 -9.72 8.82
C GLN A 94 -3.86 -9.69 8.06
N ALA A 95 -3.85 -9.11 6.86
CA ALA A 95 -2.64 -8.99 6.05
C ALA A 95 -1.55 -8.16 6.75
N ALA A 96 -1.92 -7.06 7.42
CA ALA A 96 -1.01 -6.20 8.15
C ALA A 96 -0.38 -6.90 9.36
N MET A 97 -1.19 -7.54 10.20
CA MET A 97 -0.70 -8.29 11.38
C MET A 97 0.26 -9.40 10.96
N GLU A 98 -0.10 -10.16 9.94
CA GLU A 98 0.75 -11.22 9.42
C GLU A 98 2.00 -10.71 8.71
N ALA A 99 1.96 -9.48 8.18
CA ALA A 99 3.12 -8.78 7.64
C ALA A 99 4.11 -8.35 8.73
N GLY A 100 3.72 -8.40 10.00
CA GLY A 100 4.51 -7.90 11.13
C GLY A 100 4.38 -6.39 11.32
N LEU A 101 3.30 -5.77 10.85
CA LEU A 101 3.02 -4.36 11.11
C LEU A 101 2.43 -4.16 12.51
N PRO A 102 2.68 -3.00 13.15
CA PRO A 102 2.17 -2.72 14.48
C PRO A 102 0.64 -2.58 14.48
N GLU A 103 0.01 -2.86 15.62
CA GLU A 103 -1.44 -2.70 15.79
C GLU A 103 -1.91 -1.25 15.64
N SER A 104 -1.03 -0.30 15.96
CA SER A 104 -1.25 1.14 15.79
C SER A 104 -1.44 1.56 14.33
N ALA A 105 -0.97 0.77 13.36
CA ALA A 105 -1.22 1.03 11.95
C ALA A 105 -2.72 0.85 11.66
N CYS A 106 -3.39 1.91 11.20
CA CYS A 106 -4.78 1.82 10.79
C CYS A 106 -4.89 0.98 9.50
N CYS A 107 -5.98 0.23 9.37
CA CYS A 107 -6.16 -0.72 8.26
C CYS A 107 -7.55 -0.59 7.66
N THR A 108 -7.63 -0.32 6.36
CA THR A 108 -8.89 -0.21 5.62
C THR A 108 -8.91 -1.19 4.45
N THR A 109 -9.96 -2.01 4.39
CA THR A 109 -10.23 -2.85 3.22
C THR A 109 -11.11 -2.08 2.25
N ILE A 110 -10.67 -1.92 1.01
CA ILE A 110 -11.44 -1.24 -0.04
C ILE A 110 -12.03 -2.28 -0.99
N ASN A 111 -13.33 -2.15 -1.28
CA ASN A 111 -13.97 -2.83 -2.39
C ASN A 111 -14.48 -1.83 -3.41
N LYS A 112 -13.74 -1.71 -4.52
CA LYS A 112 -14.11 -1.01 -5.74
C LYS A 112 -13.96 -1.94 -6.95
N VAL A 113 -14.43 -3.19 -6.82
CA VAL A 113 -14.33 -4.23 -7.86
C VAL A 113 -12.91 -4.27 -8.46
N CYS A 114 -12.74 -4.21 -9.77
CA CYS A 114 -11.46 -4.33 -10.45
C CYS A 114 -10.45 -3.23 -10.07
N SER A 115 -10.91 -2.06 -9.61
CA SER A 115 -10.04 -0.94 -9.22
C SER A 115 -9.78 -0.83 -7.72
N SER A 116 -10.16 -1.85 -6.93
CA SER A 116 -9.95 -1.87 -5.47
C SER A 116 -8.50 -1.65 -5.05
N GLY A 117 -7.53 -2.10 -5.85
CA GLY A 117 -6.10 -1.94 -5.55
C GLY A 117 -5.49 -0.59 -5.95
N MET A 118 -6.24 0.26 -6.65
CA MET A 118 -5.81 1.60 -7.10
C MET A 118 -6.46 2.73 -6.28
N LYS A 119 -7.56 2.42 -5.59
CA LYS A 119 -8.41 3.37 -4.87
C LYS A 119 -7.85 3.75 -3.51
#